data_AF-A0A2N2W2W2-F1
#
_entry.id   AF-A0A2N2W2W2-F1
#
_cell.length_a   1.000
_cell.length_b   1.000
_cell.length_c   1.000
_cell.angle_alpha   90.00
_cell.angle_beta   90.00
_cell.angle_gamma   90.00
#
_symmetry.space_group_name_H-M   'P 1'
#
loop_
_entity.id
_entity.type
_entity.pdbx_description
1 polymer ?
#
loop_
_entity_poly.entity_id
_entity_poly.type
_entity_poly.pdbx_seq_one_letter_code
_entity_poly.pdbx_strand_id
1 'polypeptide(L)'
;MDNTEIKDVTEFLLGLKQDNHRKSCLSMAITSARHLTGRDIKTGEGNINEMITTLTLRDDVREENLINESFFTGVTTYLIILEQIGILFKSNLKILKENNNTPGLIVALNHFSSFSADEIDTIYALRNSLTHNFGLNNIPKRGSKSKKCYKFTLMFDSSEKVIKAAPLEWDGNYNDKTDQSRTKIFIPKLCDSFEEVIKTLNSKFEEDHLILRIEDKEEIYSRFSIVITNN
;
A
#
# COMPACT_ATOMS: atom_id res chain seq x y z
N MET A 1 22.37 16.58 -1.39
CA MET A 1 22.95 15.76 -0.30
C MET A 1 24.19 15.04 -0.81
N ASP A 2 25.18 14.78 0.03
CA ASP A 2 26.30 13.87 -0.30
C ASP A 2 25.92 12.39 -0.07
N ASN A 3 26.78 11.44 -0.46
CA ASN A 3 26.47 10.01 -0.35
C ASN A 3 26.25 9.54 1.10
N THR A 4 26.98 10.11 2.05
CA THR A 4 26.84 9.78 3.48
C THR A 4 25.48 10.26 3.98
N GLU A 5 25.11 11.48 3.61
CA GLU A 5 23.83 12.09 3.98
C GLU A 5 22.64 11.35 3.35
N ILE A 6 22.74 10.94 2.08
CA ILE A 6 21.71 10.13 1.41
C ILE A 6 21.49 8.82 2.16
N LYS A 7 22.59 8.13 2.55
CA LYS A 7 22.51 6.89 3.32
C LYS A 7 21.82 7.11 4.66
N ASP A 8 22.25 8.11 5.42
CA ASP A 8 21.69 8.45 6.73
C ASP A 8 20.19 8.77 6.66
N VAL A 9 19.76 9.55 5.67
CA VAL A 9 18.35 9.89 5.45
C VAL A 9 17.55 8.66 5.05
N THR A 10 18.11 7.79 4.22
CA THR A 10 17.46 6.55 3.80
C THR A 10 17.28 5.58 4.98
N GLU A 11 18.30 5.39 5.81
CA GLU A 11 18.21 4.58 7.02
C GLU A 11 17.16 5.12 8.01
N PHE A 12 17.07 6.45 8.16
CA PHE A 12 16.02 7.09 8.95
C PHE A 12 14.63 6.81 8.38
N LEU A 13 14.43 7.00 7.07
CA LEU A 13 13.14 6.79 6.40
C LEU A 13 12.67 5.33 6.53
N LEU A 14 13.58 4.37 6.38
CA LEU A 14 13.30 2.94 6.52
C LEU A 14 13.17 2.49 7.99
N GLY A 15 13.48 3.37 8.96
CA GLY A 15 13.43 3.06 10.39
C GLY A 15 14.59 2.19 10.89
N LEU A 16 15.66 2.07 10.09
CA LEU A 16 16.89 1.36 10.44
C LEU A 16 17.75 2.20 11.39
N LYS A 17 17.69 3.53 11.28
CA LYS A 17 18.36 4.48 12.16
C LYS A 17 17.33 5.20 13.03
N GLN A 18 17.54 5.17 14.35
CA GLN A 18 16.70 5.90 15.29
C GLN A 18 17.13 7.36 15.38
N ASP A 19 16.14 8.25 15.44
CA ASP A 19 16.31 9.65 15.78
C ASP A 19 15.50 9.93 17.06
N ASN A 20 16.10 10.71 17.98
CA ASN A 20 15.53 11.05 19.27
C ASN A 20 14.51 12.19 19.19
N HIS A 21 14.55 13.01 18.14
CA HIS A 21 13.72 14.19 17.92
C HIS A 21 12.73 14.00 16.78
N ARG A 22 12.93 12.99 15.92
CA ARG A 22 12.06 12.73 14.76
C ARG A 22 11.68 11.26 14.62
N LYS A 23 10.53 11.00 14.01
CA LYS A 23 10.16 9.67 13.50
C LYS A 23 9.77 9.73 12.03
N SER A 24 10.19 8.72 11.28
CA SER A 24 9.81 8.55 9.88
C SER A 24 8.32 8.21 9.78
N CYS A 25 7.58 8.99 9.00
CA CYS A 25 6.18 8.70 8.69
C CYS A 25 6.02 7.35 7.99
N LEU A 26 6.98 6.94 7.16
CA LEU A 26 6.94 5.65 6.45
C LEU A 26 7.05 4.48 7.42
N SER A 27 8.04 4.52 8.31
CA SER A 27 8.24 3.48 9.33
C SER A 27 7.04 3.37 10.29
N MET A 28 6.49 4.52 10.69
CA MET A 28 5.26 4.56 11.49
C MET A 28 4.07 3.97 10.75
N ALA A 29 3.85 4.35 9.50
CA ALA A 29 2.75 3.83 8.69
C ALA A 29 2.82 2.31 8.53
N ILE A 30 4.01 1.76 8.28
CA ILE A 30 4.24 0.29 8.21
C ILE A 30 3.82 -0.38 9.52
N THR A 31 4.30 0.14 10.64
CA THR A 31 3.95 -0.35 11.98
C THR A 31 2.43 -0.32 12.21
N SER A 32 1.77 0.79 11.85
CA SER A 32 0.32 0.95 11.98
C SER A 32 -0.46 0.00 11.07
N ALA A 33 -0.06 -0.16 9.81
CA ALA A 33 -0.72 -1.05 8.86
C ALA A 33 -0.66 -2.51 9.34
N ARG A 34 0.49 -2.95 9.86
CA ARG A 34 0.67 -4.28 10.44
C ARG A 34 -0.25 -4.51 11.64
N HIS A 35 -0.25 -3.57 12.59
CA HIS A 35 -1.12 -3.63 13.75
C HIS A 35 -2.61 -3.72 13.37
N LEU A 36 -3.07 -2.83 12.48
CA LEU A 36 -4.47 -2.74 12.06
C LEU A 36 -4.95 -3.94 11.24
N THR A 37 -4.02 -4.69 10.62
CA THR A 37 -4.34 -5.87 9.82
C THR A 37 -4.08 -7.18 10.55
N GLY A 38 -3.70 -7.15 11.82
CA GLY A 38 -3.43 -8.35 12.61
C GLY A 38 -2.16 -9.07 12.19
N ARG A 39 -1.13 -8.33 11.75
CA ARG A 39 0.20 -8.87 11.41
C ARG A 39 1.19 -8.61 12.53
N ASP A 40 2.25 -9.41 12.58
CA ASP A 40 3.37 -9.13 13.46
C ASP A 40 3.95 -7.75 13.14
N ILE A 41 4.03 -6.89 14.16
CA ILE A 41 4.41 -5.48 13.99
C ILE A 41 5.86 -5.34 13.51
N LYS A 42 6.74 -6.30 13.87
CA LYS A 42 8.17 -6.25 13.56
C LYS A 42 8.45 -6.89 12.19
N THR A 43 7.90 -8.06 11.92
CA THR A 43 8.22 -8.85 10.72
C THR A 43 7.25 -8.63 9.57
N GLY A 44 6.01 -8.20 9.86
CA GLY A 44 4.93 -8.11 8.87
C GLY A 44 4.33 -9.47 8.49
N GLU A 45 4.79 -10.56 9.11
CA GLU A 45 4.23 -11.89 8.88
C GLU A 45 2.77 -11.92 9.34
N GLY A 46 1.91 -12.47 8.47
CA GLY A 46 0.48 -12.56 8.72
C GLY A 46 0.07 -14.00 9.05
N ASN A 47 -0.81 -14.14 10.02
CA ASN A 47 -1.56 -15.37 10.24
C ASN A 47 -3.02 -15.13 9.85
N ILE A 48 -3.55 -15.91 8.90
CA ILE A 48 -4.92 -15.72 8.41
C ILE A 48 -5.96 -15.77 9.55
N ASN A 49 -5.74 -16.61 10.57
CA ASN A 49 -6.63 -16.67 11.72
C ASN A 49 -6.56 -15.39 12.54
N GLU A 50 -5.37 -14.79 12.72
CA GLU A 50 -5.21 -13.50 13.40
C GLU A 50 -5.80 -12.34 12.60
N MET A 51 -5.71 -12.39 11.27
CA MET A 51 -6.35 -11.41 10.37
C MET A 51 -7.88 -11.51 10.46
N ILE A 52 -8.45 -12.73 10.38
CA ILE A 52 -9.88 -13.00 10.56
C ILE A 52 -10.35 -12.61 11.96
N THR A 53 -9.53 -12.90 12.97
CA THR A 53 -9.76 -12.51 14.35
C THR A 53 -9.80 -10.98 14.45
N THR A 54 -8.81 -10.26 13.90
CA THR A 54 -8.82 -8.79 13.85
C THR A 54 -10.04 -8.22 13.12
N LEU A 55 -10.49 -8.87 12.04
CA LEU A 55 -11.72 -8.52 11.31
C LEU A 55 -12.99 -8.69 12.14
N THR A 56 -12.99 -9.62 13.10
CA THR A 56 -14.19 -10.04 13.84
C THR A 56 -14.14 -9.68 15.33
N LEU A 57 -13.01 -9.17 15.85
CA LEU A 57 -12.83 -8.86 17.26
C LEU A 57 -13.23 -7.41 17.56
N ARG A 58 -14.49 -7.28 17.97
CA ARG A 58 -14.79 -6.91 19.34
C ARG A 58 -15.95 -7.80 19.83
N ASP A 59 -15.99 -8.19 21.09
CA ASP A 59 -17.02 -9.13 21.60
C ASP A 59 -18.45 -8.56 21.49
N ASP A 60 -18.60 -7.23 21.45
CA ASP A 60 -19.84 -6.49 21.12
C ASP A 60 -20.17 -6.51 19.61
N VAL A 61 -19.15 -6.52 18.74
CA VAL A 61 -19.26 -6.54 17.27
C VAL A 61 -19.64 -7.94 16.75
N ARG A 62 -19.23 -9.01 17.44
CA ARG A 62 -19.57 -10.40 17.10
C ARG A 62 -21.06 -10.69 17.20
N GLU A 63 -21.76 -10.06 18.13
CA GLU A 63 -23.21 -10.20 18.27
C GLU A 63 -23.97 -9.48 17.13
N GLU A 64 -23.35 -8.50 16.47
CA GLU A 64 -23.99 -7.68 15.43
C GLU A 64 -23.52 -7.99 13.98
N ASN A 65 -22.64 -8.98 13.76
CA ASN A 65 -22.00 -9.24 12.43
C ASN A 65 -21.26 -8.02 11.84
N LEU A 66 -20.73 -7.13 12.69
CA LEU A 66 -20.00 -5.97 12.22
C LEU A 66 -18.59 -6.38 11.75
N ILE A 67 -18.12 -5.79 10.66
CA ILE A 67 -16.72 -5.93 10.19
C ILE A 67 -15.92 -4.86 10.91
N ASN A 68 -14.80 -5.22 11.54
CA ASN A 68 -13.91 -4.25 12.17
C ASN A 68 -13.36 -3.25 11.13
N GLU A 69 -13.83 -2.00 11.19
CA GLU A 69 -13.45 -0.90 10.31
C GLU A 69 -11.94 -0.58 10.36
N SER A 70 -11.29 -0.95 11.46
CA SER A 70 -9.84 -0.78 11.65
C SER A 70 -9.05 -1.56 10.60
N PHE A 71 -9.55 -2.74 10.19
CA PHE A 71 -8.89 -3.55 9.19
C PHE A 71 -8.88 -2.85 7.81
N PHE A 72 -10.01 -2.25 7.43
CA PHE A 72 -10.14 -1.51 6.17
C PHE A 72 -9.21 -0.29 6.14
N THR A 73 -9.05 0.36 7.30
CA THR A 73 -8.07 1.42 7.52
C THR A 73 -6.64 0.90 7.39
N GLY A 74 -6.36 -0.32 7.89
CA GLY A 74 -5.07 -0.99 7.73
C GLY A 74 -4.70 -1.24 6.26
N VAL A 75 -5.62 -1.80 5.46
CA VAL A 75 -5.42 -2.00 4.00
C VAL A 75 -5.22 -0.66 3.28
N THR A 76 -6.01 0.35 3.66
CA THR A 76 -5.86 1.70 3.10
C THR A 76 -4.48 2.29 3.44
N THR A 77 -3.99 2.07 4.66
CA THR A 77 -2.65 2.48 5.09
C THR A 77 -1.56 1.80 4.25
N TYR A 78 -1.68 0.50 3.95
CA TYR A 78 -0.75 -0.16 3.01
C TYR A 78 -0.70 0.49 1.63
N LEU A 79 -1.84 0.90 1.07
CA LEU A 79 -1.88 1.56 -0.22
C LEU A 79 -1.24 2.95 -0.18
N ILE A 80 -1.33 3.65 0.96
CA ILE A 80 -0.63 4.92 1.21
C ILE A 80 0.88 4.69 1.37
N ILE A 81 1.30 3.60 2.03
CA ILE A 81 2.72 3.21 2.14
C ILE A 81 3.32 3.04 0.74
N LEU A 82 2.64 2.34 -0.17
CA LEU A 82 3.12 2.21 -1.55
C LEU A 82 3.25 3.56 -2.26
N GLU A 83 2.29 4.47 -2.06
CA GLU A 83 2.38 5.83 -2.58
C GLU A 83 3.64 6.54 -2.07
N GLN A 84 3.89 6.46 -0.77
CA GLN A 84 5.04 7.09 -0.14
C GLN A 84 6.38 6.46 -0.56
N ILE A 85 6.46 5.13 -0.64
CA ILE A 85 7.63 4.40 -1.15
C ILE A 85 7.97 4.89 -2.55
N GLY A 86 6.97 4.98 -3.44
CA GLY A 86 7.22 5.40 -4.80
C GLY A 86 7.61 6.86 -4.91
N ILE A 87 7.06 7.76 -4.08
CA ILE A 87 7.50 9.16 -4.04
C ILE A 87 8.96 9.28 -3.59
N LEU A 88 9.37 8.49 -2.60
CA LEU A 88 10.69 8.57 -1.99
C LEU A 88 11.76 7.81 -2.78
N PHE A 89 11.43 6.67 -3.38
CA PHE A 89 12.42 5.71 -3.83
C PHE A 89 12.16 5.16 -5.23
N LYS A 90 13.24 4.74 -5.90
CA LYS A 90 13.22 3.91 -7.10
C LYS A 90 14.44 2.99 -7.12
N SER A 91 14.39 1.90 -7.87
CA SER A 91 15.57 1.06 -8.10
C SER A 91 16.38 1.56 -9.29
N ASN A 92 17.70 1.50 -9.21
CA ASN A 92 18.59 1.76 -10.36
C ASN A 92 18.68 0.58 -11.35
N LEU A 93 18.15 -0.59 -10.99
CA LEU A 93 18.17 -1.81 -11.82
C LEU A 93 17.05 -1.86 -12.87
N LYS A 94 16.00 -1.04 -12.71
CA LYS A 94 14.85 -0.98 -13.61
C LYS A 94 14.75 0.41 -14.22
N ILE A 95 14.85 0.48 -15.55
CA ILE A 95 14.59 1.71 -16.30
C ILE A 95 13.15 1.67 -16.78
N LEU A 96 12.30 2.48 -16.15
CA LEU A 96 10.90 2.60 -16.50
C LEU A 96 10.61 3.98 -17.08
N LYS A 97 9.70 4.04 -18.07
CA LYS A 97 9.20 5.29 -18.61
C LYS A 97 8.20 5.90 -17.64
N GLU A 98 8.71 6.61 -16.65
CA GLU A 98 7.93 7.39 -15.71
C GLU A 98 7.87 8.86 -16.18
N ASN A 99 6.74 9.51 -15.99
CA ASN A 99 6.64 10.96 -16.10
C ASN A 99 6.47 11.57 -14.70
N ASN A 100 6.68 12.88 -14.57
CA ASN A 100 6.58 13.59 -13.28
C ASN A 100 5.20 13.46 -12.59
N ASN A 101 4.17 13.03 -13.33
CA ASN A 101 2.80 12.86 -12.85
C ASN A 101 2.45 11.38 -12.59
N THR A 102 3.42 10.47 -12.63
CA THR A 102 3.17 9.05 -12.37
C THR A 102 2.92 8.87 -10.86
N PRO A 103 1.76 8.32 -10.44
CA PRO A 103 1.46 8.10 -9.03
C PRO A 103 2.54 7.28 -8.32
N GLY A 104 2.84 7.62 -7.07
CA GLY A 104 3.84 6.94 -6.27
C GLY A 104 3.55 5.43 -6.17
N LEU A 105 2.30 5.04 -5.96
CA LEU A 105 1.92 3.62 -5.85
C LEU A 105 2.33 2.84 -7.11
N ILE A 106 2.12 3.43 -8.29
CA ILE A 106 2.50 2.81 -9.56
C ILE A 106 4.01 2.69 -9.66
N VAL A 107 4.77 3.71 -9.26
CA VAL A 107 6.24 3.66 -9.22
C VAL A 107 6.71 2.55 -8.27
N ALA A 108 6.19 2.50 -7.04
CA ALA A 108 6.57 1.51 -6.05
C ALA A 108 6.34 0.08 -6.55
N LEU A 109 5.14 -0.20 -7.08
CA LEU A 109 4.83 -1.55 -7.55
C LEU A 109 5.69 -1.95 -8.77
N ASN A 110 5.95 -1.05 -9.72
CA ASN A 110 6.79 -1.42 -10.86
C ASN A 110 8.24 -1.72 -10.45
N HIS A 111 8.79 -0.97 -9.49
CA HIS A 111 10.17 -1.18 -9.02
C HIS A 111 10.31 -2.38 -8.10
N PHE A 112 9.41 -2.53 -7.13
CA PHE A 112 9.60 -3.40 -5.97
C PHE A 112 8.62 -4.58 -5.88
N SER A 113 7.72 -4.77 -6.86
CA SER A 113 6.82 -5.92 -6.91
C SER A 113 7.01 -6.76 -8.18
N SER A 114 6.31 -7.89 -8.22
CA SER A 114 6.16 -8.77 -9.38
C SER A 114 4.80 -8.62 -10.09
N PHE A 115 3.98 -7.63 -9.72
CA PHE A 115 2.67 -7.41 -10.34
C PHE A 115 2.79 -7.04 -11.82
N SER A 116 1.86 -7.56 -12.62
CA SER A 116 1.67 -7.15 -14.00
C SER A 116 1.07 -5.74 -14.09
N ALA A 117 1.19 -5.10 -15.26
CA ALA A 117 0.63 -3.76 -15.48
C ALA A 117 -0.89 -3.68 -15.20
N ASP A 118 -1.66 -4.70 -15.61
CA ASP A 118 -3.10 -4.76 -15.34
C ASP A 118 -3.42 -4.92 -13.84
N GLU A 119 -2.60 -5.66 -13.10
CA GLU A 119 -2.75 -5.78 -11.64
C GLU A 119 -2.41 -4.46 -10.94
N ILE A 120 -1.34 -3.78 -11.36
CA ILE A 120 -0.97 -2.46 -10.84
C ILE A 120 -2.10 -1.45 -11.08
N ASP A 121 -2.66 -1.40 -12.29
CA ASP A 121 -3.80 -0.54 -12.61
C ASP A 121 -5.03 -0.86 -11.74
N THR A 122 -5.27 -2.16 -11.48
CA THR A 122 -6.36 -2.62 -10.61
C THR A 122 -6.14 -2.23 -9.16
N ILE A 123 -4.93 -2.35 -8.62
CA ILE A 123 -4.57 -1.93 -7.26
C ILE A 123 -4.65 -0.41 -7.13
N TYR A 124 -4.23 0.33 -8.16
CA TYR A 124 -4.36 1.79 -8.19
C TYR A 124 -5.85 2.22 -8.19
N ALA A 125 -6.70 1.55 -8.95
CA ALA A 125 -8.15 1.78 -8.93
C ALA A 125 -8.78 1.43 -7.56
N LEU A 126 -8.32 0.35 -6.92
CA LEU A 126 -8.72 0.02 -5.55
C LEU A 126 -8.32 1.12 -4.58
N ARG A 127 -7.07 1.60 -4.62
CA ARG A 127 -6.59 2.73 -3.82
C ARG A 127 -7.46 3.95 -3.99
N ASN A 128 -7.82 4.31 -5.23
CA ASN A 128 -8.69 5.47 -5.47
C ASN A 128 -10.08 5.27 -4.87
N SER A 129 -10.65 4.07 -4.94
CA SER A 129 -11.95 3.76 -4.33
C SER A 129 -11.90 3.94 -2.81
N LEU A 130 -10.87 3.40 -2.16
CA LEU A 130 -10.73 3.38 -0.71
C LEU A 130 -10.36 4.77 -0.15
N THR A 131 -9.36 5.43 -0.73
CA THR A 131 -8.82 6.68 -0.17
C THR A 131 -9.68 7.91 -0.47
N HIS A 132 -10.45 7.92 -1.55
CA HIS A 132 -11.27 9.08 -1.91
C HIS A 132 -12.75 8.92 -1.54
N ASN A 133 -13.27 7.70 -1.59
CA ASN A 133 -14.70 7.45 -1.38
C ASN A 133 -14.98 6.50 -0.21
N PHE A 134 -13.94 5.94 0.42
CA PHE A 134 -14.06 4.87 1.41
C PHE A 134 -15.02 3.76 0.94
N GLY A 135 -14.91 3.40 -0.34
CA GLY A 135 -15.86 2.53 -1.03
C GLY A 135 -15.17 1.52 -1.93
N LEU A 136 -15.98 0.70 -2.61
CA LEU A 136 -15.51 -0.43 -3.43
C LEU A 136 -15.77 -0.25 -4.93
N ASN A 137 -16.12 0.95 -5.36
CA ASN A 137 -16.34 1.25 -6.76
C ASN A 137 -15.37 2.34 -7.23
N ASN A 138 -14.71 2.11 -8.36
CA ASN A 138 -13.91 3.11 -9.06
C ASN A 138 -14.52 3.39 -10.42
N ILE A 139 -15.01 4.61 -10.62
CA ILE A 139 -15.36 5.13 -11.95
C ILE A 139 -14.31 6.19 -12.29
N PRO A 140 -13.48 5.98 -13.32
CA PRO A 140 -12.45 6.93 -13.69
C PRO A 140 -13.05 8.31 -14.02
N LYS A 141 -12.39 9.37 -13.53
CA LYS A 141 -12.77 10.74 -13.89
C LYS A 141 -12.53 10.99 -15.38
N ARG A 142 -13.30 11.92 -15.95
CA ARG A 142 -13.11 12.38 -17.33
C ARG A 142 -11.66 12.85 -17.54
N GLY A 143 -10.98 12.28 -18.53
CA GLY A 143 -9.56 12.57 -18.82
C GLY A 143 -8.54 11.65 -18.13
N SER A 144 -8.98 10.67 -17.33
CA SER A 144 -8.12 9.60 -16.81
C SER A 144 -7.50 8.77 -17.95
N LYS A 145 -6.25 8.32 -17.76
CA LYS A 145 -5.57 7.39 -18.69
C LYS A 145 -6.28 6.05 -18.75
N SER A 146 -6.69 5.51 -17.59
CA SER A 146 -7.52 4.31 -17.54
C SER A 146 -8.99 4.71 -17.67
N LYS A 147 -9.70 4.01 -18.55
CA LYS A 147 -11.16 4.12 -18.74
C LYS A 147 -11.92 2.98 -18.06
N LYS A 148 -11.22 2.01 -17.47
CA LYS A 148 -11.82 0.83 -16.85
C LYS A 148 -12.56 1.20 -15.57
N CYS A 149 -13.83 0.82 -15.49
CA CYS A 149 -14.60 0.91 -14.25
C CYS A 149 -14.40 -0.38 -13.43
N TYR A 150 -14.33 -0.23 -12.11
CA TYR A 150 -14.18 -1.36 -11.21
C TYR A 150 -15.27 -1.37 -10.17
N LYS A 151 -15.79 -2.58 -9.94
CA LYS A 151 -16.64 -2.94 -8.82
C LYS A 151 -15.93 -4.05 -8.06
N PHE A 152 -15.44 -3.72 -6.87
CA PHE A 152 -14.60 -4.61 -6.09
C PHE A 152 -15.42 -5.47 -5.13
N THR A 153 -14.89 -6.65 -4.83
CA THR A 153 -15.31 -7.47 -3.70
C THR A 153 -14.07 -7.90 -2.96
N LEU A 154 -14.02 -7.60 -1.67
CA LEU A 154 -12.91 -7.98 -0.81
C LEU A 154 -13.16 -9.40 -0.30
N MET A 155 -12.18 -10.26 -0.51
CA MET A 155 -12.19 -11.67 -0.15
C MET A 155 -11.19 -11.91 0.97
N PHE A 156 -11.61 -12.63 2.01
CA PHE A 156 -10.82 -12.88 3.22
C PHE A 156 -10.45 -14.36 3.41
N ASP A 157 -10.69 -15.17 2.39
CA ASP A 157 -10.28 -16.56 2.29
C ASP A 157 -8.83 -16.70 1.81
N SER A 158 -8.26 -17.89 2.03
CA SER A 158 -6.96 -18.24 1.48
C SER A 158 -7.04 -18.38 -0.04
N SER A 159 -6.10 -17.73 -0.74
CA SER A 159 -5.97 -17.78 -2.19
C SER A 159 -4.52 -17.59 -2.57
N GLU A 160 -4.09 -18.27 -3.63
CA GLU A 160 -2.77 -18.04 -4.23
C GLU A 160 -2.72 -16.75 -5.04
N LYS A 161 -3.87 -16.25 -5.48
CA LYS A 161 -4.01 -15.04 -6.32
C LYS A 161 -4.35 -13.83 -5.48
N VAL A 162 -3.75 -12.69 -5.79
CA VAL A 162 -4.09 -11.37 -5.22
C VAL A 162 -5.37 -10.82 -5.84
N ILE A 163 -5.48 -10.91 -7.18
CA ILE A 163 -6.61 -10.41 -7.95
C ILE A 163 -7.21 -11.55 -8.75
N LYS A 164 -8.55 -11.63 -8.76
CA LYS A 164 -9.31 -12.36 -9.75
C LYS A 164 -10.16 -11.36 -10.52
N ALA A 165 -9.75 -11.09 -11.75
CA ALA A 165 -10.46 -10.21 -12.67
C ALA A 165 -11.91 -10.67 -12.87
N ALA A 166 -12.80 -9.71 -13.03
CA ALA A 166 -14.19 -9.98 -13.40
C ALA A 166 -14.23 -10.64 -14.79
N PRO A 167 -15.08 -11.67 -15.01
CA PRO A 167 -15.32 -12.22 -16.34
C PRO A 167 -15.79 -11.18 -17.37
N LEU A 168 -16.55 -10.18 -16.92
CA LEU A 168 -17.07 -9.08 -17.73
C LEU A 168 -16.63 -7.75 -17.11
N GLU A 169 -16.27 -6.78 -17.96
CA GLU A 169 -15.97 -5.42 -17.49
C GLU A 169 -17.25 -4.77 -16.98
N TRP A 170 -17.19 -4.14 -15.80
CA TRP A 170 -18.31 -3.39 -15.27
C TRP A 170 -18.46 -2.07 -16.02
N ASP A 171 -19.66 -1.73 -16.43
CA ASP A 171 -19.98 -0.52 -17.21
C ASP A 171 -20.32 0.70 -16.35
N GLY A 172 -20.28 0.57 -15.02
CA GLY A 172 -20.71 1.61 -14.08
C GLY A 172 -22.20 1.55 -13.73
N ASN A 173 -22.96 0.59 -14.27
CA ASN A 173 -24.37 0.42 -13.95
C ASN A 173 -24.55 -0.19 -12.56
N TYR A 174 -25.08 0.60 -11.61
CA TYR A 174 -25.32 0.16 -10.23
C TYR A 174 -26.46 -0.86 -10.08
N ASN A 175 -27.30 -1.02 -11.11
CA ASN A 175 -28.37 -2.02 -11.13
C ASN A 175 -27.83 -3.42 -11.42
N ASP A 176 -26.65 -3.55 -12.02
CA ASP A 176 -25.98 -4.84 -12.15
C ASP A 176 -25.60 -5.36 -10.76
N LYS A 177 -26.22 -6.47 -10.35
CA LYS A 177 -25.93 -7.17 -9.08
C LYS A 177 -25.19 -8.49 -9.29
N THR A 178 -24.83 -8.83 -10.52
CA THR A 178 -24.14 -10.08 -10.85
C THR A 178 -22.72 -10.09 -10.29
N ASP A 179 -22.20 -11.30 -10.08
CA ASP A 179 -20.79 -11.50 -9.72
C ASP A 179 -19.86 -11.50 -10.93
N GLN A 180 -20.42 -11.48 -12.15
CA GLN A 180 -19.66 -11.50 -13.39
C GLN A 180 -18.94 -10.17 -13.66
N SER A 181 -19.39 -9.07 -13.06
CA SER A 181 -18.77 -7.74 -13.16
C SER A 181 -17.92 -7.37 -11.94
N ARG A 182 -17.75 -8.28 -10.98
CA ARG A 182 -17.01 -8.03 -9.74
C ARG A 182 -15.58 -8.51 -9.84
N THR A 183 -14.64 -7.58 -9.69
CA THR A 183 -13.23 -7.91 -9.49
C THR A 183 -13.01 -8.27 -8.03
N LYS A 184 -12.51 -9.49 -7.79
CA LYS A 184 -12.27 -10.00 -6.44
C LYS A 184 -10.82 -9.71 -6.03
N ILE A 185 -10.65 -9.14 -4.84
CA ILE A 185 -9.35 -8.84 -4.23
C ILE A 185 -9.18 -9.72 -3.00
N PHE A 186 -8.19 -10.61 -3.01
CA PHE A 186 -7.89 -11.47 -1.88
C PHE A 186 -6.97 -10.74 -0.93
N ILE A 187 -7.56 -10.24 0.15
CA ILE A 187 -6.92 -9.32 1.07
C ILE A 187 -5.70 -9.94 1.78
N PRO A 188 -5.74 -11.16 2.34
CA PRO A 188 -4.56 -11.74 2.98
C PRO A 188 -3.35 -11.75 2.04
N LYS A 189 -3.58 -12.24 0.80
CA LYS A 189 -2.54 -12.33 -0.22
C LYS A 189 -2.07 -10.96 -0.73
N LEU A 190 -2.97 -9.97 -0.81
CA LEU A 190 -2.64 -8.59 -1.14
C LEU A 190 -1.68 -8.00 -0.10
N CYS A 191 -2.02 -8.12 1.19
CA CYS A 191 -1.18 -7.61 2.27
C CYS A 191 0.18 -8.34 2.33
N ASP A 192 0.22 -9.66 2.08
CA ASP A 192 1.50 -10.39 1.95
C ASP A 192 2.35 -9.81 0.83
N SER A 193 1.74 -9.51 -0.31
CA SER A 193 2.45 -8.94 -1.46
C SER A 193 2.97 -7.53 -1.18
N PHE A 194 2.29 -6.75 -0.33
CA PHE A 194 2.78 -5.45 0.11
C PHE A 194 3.94 -5.55 1.10
N GLU A 195 3.95 -6.55 1.97
CA GLU A 195 5.11 -6.85 2.82
C GLU A 195 6.30 -7.32 1.99
N GLU A 196 6.08 -8.10 0.92
CA GLU A 196 7.17 -8.45 -0.01
C GLU A 196 7.74 -7.23 -0.75
N VAL A 197 6.93 -6.22 -1.05
CA VAL A 197 7.42 -4.92 -1.56
C VAL A 197 8.34 -4.23 -0.55
N ILE A 198 7.96 -4.21 0.74
CA ILE A 198 8.77 -3.61 1.81
C ILE A 198 10.09 -4.40 1.99
N LYS A 199 10.04 -5.73 1.96
CA LYS A 199 11.25 -6.57 2.01
C LYS A 199 12.17 -6.29 0.83
N THR A 200 11.61 -6.24 -0.38
CA THR A 200 12.38 -5.94 -1.61
C THR A 200 13.00 -4.55 -1.53
N LEU A 201 12.28 -3.55 -1.02
CA LEU A 201 12.82 -2.20 -0.79
C LEU A 201 14.06 -2.24 0.12
N ASN A 202 13.98 -2.93 1.26
CA ASN A 202 15.10 -3.05 2.20
C ASN A 202 16.28 -3.80 1.58
N SER A 203 16.05 -4.92 0.88
CA SER A 203 17.13 -5.63 0.18
C SER A 203 17.80 -4.75 -0.88
N LYS A 204 17.04 -3.92 -1.61
CA LYS A 204 17.63 -2.99 -2.59
C LYS A 204 18.43 -1.87 -1.94
N PHE A 205 18.11 -1.48 -0.70
CA PHE A 205 18.95 -0.58 0.07
C PHE A 205 20.26 -1.25 0.49
N GLU A 206 20.20 -2.47 1.03
CA GLU A 206 21.38 -3.25 1.44
C GLU A 206 22.33 -3.55 0.28
N GLU A 207 21.80 -3.73 -0.93
CA GLU A 207 22.55 -3.98 -2.16
C GLU A 207 23.04 -2.69 -2.88
N ASP A 208 22.90 -1.51 -2.27
CA ASP A 208 23.23 -0.20 -2.89
C ASP A 208 22.54 0.03 -4.26
N HIS A 209 21.31 -0.51 -4.41
CA HIS A 209 20.49 -0.43 -5.61
C HIS A 209 19.27 0.50 -5.48
N LEU A 210 19.16 1.19 -4.34
CA LEU A 210 18.08 2.11 -4.03
C LEU A 210 18.51 3.56 -4.31
N ILE A 211 17.70 4.29 -5.07
CA ILE A 211 17.87 5.71 -5.33
C ILE A 211 16.79 6.49 -4.59
N LEU A 212 17.20 7.50 -3.83
CA LEU A 212 16.32 8.51 -3.27
C LEU A 212 15.91 9.51 -4.35
N ARG A 213 14.60 9.75 -4.50
CA ARG A 213 14.02 10.60 -5.56
C ARG A 213 13.97 12.09 -5.18
N ILE A 214 14.11 12.40 -3.90
CA ILE A 214 14.12 13.77 -3.38
C ILE A 214 15.54 14.10 -2.96
N GLU A 215 16.12 15.16 -3.55
CA GLU A 215 17.52 15.54 -3.33
C GLU A 215 17.71 16.50 -2.15
N ASP A 216 16.62 17.09 -1.66
CA ASP A 216 16.60 18.02 -0.52
C ASP A 216 16.18 17.29 0.77
N LYS A 217 17.09 17.27 1.74
CA LYS A 217 16.89 16.69 3.06
C LYS A 217 15.82 17.42 3.88
N GLU A 218 15.78 18.74 3.82
CA GLU A 218 14.83 19.53 4.59
C GLU A 218 13.41 19.33 4.06
N GLU A 219 13.27 19.18 2.74
CA GLU A 219 12.00 18.75 2.13
C GLU A 219 11.56 17.38 2.68
N ILE A 220 12.48 16.40 2.72
CA ILE A 220 12.16 15.06 3.23
C ILE A 220 11.70 15.11 4.67
N TYR A 221 12.43 15.80 5.55
CA TYR A 221 12.06 15.90 6.94
C TYR A 221 10.78 16.70 7.17
N SER A 222 10.54 17.75 6.39
CA SER A 222 9.30 18.53 6.46
C SER A 222 8.08 17.71 6.06
N ARG A 223 8.19 16.87 5.02
CA ARG A 223 7.06 16.12 4.45
C ARG A 223 6.85 14.74 5.08
N PHE A 224 7.92 14.07 5.49
CA PHE A 224 7.91 12.64 5.80
C PHE A 224 8.50 12.30 7.18
N SER A 225 8.59 13.28 8.08
CA SER A 225 8.86 13.03 9.49
C SER A 225 7.90 13.79 10.39
N ILE A 226 7.71 13.26 11.59
CA ILE A 226 7.11 14.01 12.71
C ILE A 226 8.20 14.40 13.69
N VAL A 227 8.07 15.59 14.29
CA VAL A 227 8.95 16.03 15.38
C VAL A 227 8.34 15.55 16.69
N ILE A 228 9.14 14.86 17.50
CA ILE A 228 8.78 14.47 18.86
C ILE A 228 9.39 15.49 19.82
N THR A 229 8.54 16.20 20.54
CA THR A 229 8.94 17.04 21.67
C THR A 229 8.63 16.28 22.95
N ASN A 230 9.66 15.93 23.71
CA ASN A 230 9.48 15.52 25.10
C ASN A 230 9.23 16.81 25.90
N ASN A 231 7.99 17.03 26.33
CA ASN A 231 7.68 18.02 27.38
C ASN A 231 7.99 17.42 28.74
#